data_AF-A0A820UUS0-F1
#
_entry.id   AF-A0A820UUS0-F1
#
_cell.length_a   1.000
_cell.length_b   1.000
_cell.length_c   1.000
_cell.angle_alpha   90.00
_cell.angle_beta   90.00
_cell.angle_gamma   90.00
#
_symmetry.space_group_name_H-M   'P 1'
#
loop_
_entity.id
_entity.type
_entity.pdbx_description
1 polymer ?
#
loop_
_entity_poly.entity_id
_entity_poly.type
_entity_poly.pdbx_seq_one_letter_code
_entity_poly.pdbx_strand_id
1 'polypeptide(L)'
;GEGNELHQLNYPTDVLIDKETDSLIICDQENRRVVRWSRRSDTTQGEILIDNIDCHGVAMDDQRYLYVSDVEKHEVRRYQLDENNGTLVAGGNGQGDGLKQLNFPTYLFVDRDHSVYVSDNNNHRVMKWVEGAKEGIVVAGGQGEGSALAQLSCPNGIFVDTLGTLYAADWGNSRVMRWTQGDKKQGTVVVGGNDEGKGANSFHWLRGLSFDRQGNLYVADYNNHRVQRFSIE
;
A
#
# COMPACT_ATOMS: atom_id res chain seq x y z
N GLY A 1 -9.93 20.93 -2.38
CA GLY A 1 -11.06 20.72 -1.43
C GLY A 1 -11.75 19.42 -1.77
N GLU A 2 -12.81 19.06 -1.05
CA GLU A 2 -13.62 17.89 -1.40
C GLU A 2 -14.47 18.18 -2.64
N GLY A 3 -14.56 17.22 -3.57
CA GLY A 3 -15.42 17.30 -4.75
C GLY A 3 -14.82 16.59 -5.97
N ASN A 4 -15.39 16.80 -7.16
CA ASN A 4 -15.06 16.05 -8.38
C ASN A 4 -14.34 16.86 -9.46
N GLU A 5 -14.16 18.17 -9.27
CA GLU A 5 -13.42 19.02 -10.19
C GLU A 5 -11.92 18.64 -10.20
N LEU A 6 -11.16 19.06 -11.21
CA LEU A 6 -9.75 18.66 -11.37
C LEU A 6 -8.80 19.23 -10.29
N HIS A 7 -9.24 20.22 -9.52
CA HIS A 7 -8.53 20.78 -8.37
C HIS A 7 -9.11 20.32 -7.02
N GLN A 8 -9.95 19.28 -7.07
CA GLN A 8 -10.61 18.67 -5.92
C GLN A 8 -10.33 17.17 -5.89
N LEU A 9 -10.44 16.59 -4.70
CA LEU A 9 -10.33 15.15 -4.45
C LEU A 9 -11.56 14.71 -3.66
N ASN A 10 -11.94 13.45 -3.75
CA ASN A 10 -12.98 12.84 -2.95
C ASN A 10 -12.47 11.49 -2.44
N TYR A 11 -12.31 11.40 -1.12
CA TYR A 11 -11.74 10.23 -0.43
C TYR A 11 -10.40 9.73 -1.01
N PRO A 12 -9.33 10.56 -1.04
CA PRO A 12 -8.04 10.10 -1.49
C PRO A 12 -7.46 9.05 -0.53
N THR A 13 -7.02 7.91 -1.06
CA THR A 13 -6.61 6.74 -0.26
C THR A 13 -5.10 6.56 -0.20
N ASP A 14 -4.38 6.99 -1.24
CA ASP A 14 -2.93 6.88 -1.32
C ASP A 14 -2.31 7.96 -2.23
N VAL A 15 -1.03 8.26 -1.99
CA VAL A 15 -0.27 9.26 -2.75
C VAL A 15 1.19 8.85 -2.86
N LEU A 16 1.76 9.05 -4.04
CA LEU A 16 3.20 8.96 -4.25
C LEU A 16 3.76 10.23 -4.88
N ILE A 17 5.07 10.41 -4.73
CA ILE A 17 5.82 11.49 -5.36
C ILE A 17 6.55 10.92 -6.57
N ASP A 18 6.19 11.38 -7.75
CA ASP A 18 7.00 11.21 -8.96
C ASP A 18 8.11 12.26 -8.96
N LYS A 19 9.34 11.80 -8.68
CA LYS A 19 10.52 12.68 -8.55
C LYS A 19 10.99 13.21 -9.90
N GLU A 20 10.74 12.49 -11.00
CA GLU A 20 11.20 12.87 -12.32
C GLU A 20 10.40 14.06 -12.85
N THR A 21 9.08 14.05 -12.66
CA THR A 21 8.21 15.16 -13.08
C THR A 21 7.94 16.17 -11.96
N ASP A 22 8.39 15.88 -10.74
CA ASP A 22 8.11 16.68 -9.55
C ASP A 22 6.59 16.84 -9.31
N SER A 23 5.88 15.71 -9.38
CA SER A 23 4.42 15.65 -9.28
C SER A 23 3.96 14.72 -8.17
N LEU A 24 2.75 14.97 -7.66
CA LEU A 24 2.00 14.02 -6.86
C LEU A 24 1.17 13.15 -7.80
N ILE A 25 1.16 11.84 -7.55
CA ILE A 25 0.19 10.91 -8.15
C ILE A 25 -0.70 10.43 -7.01
N ILE A 26 -2.00 10.69 -7.14
CA ILE A 26 -2.97 10.51 -6.06
C ILE A 26 -4.06 9.57 -6.55
N CYS A 27 -4.35 8.54 -5.76
CA CYS A 27 -5.57 7.78 -5.93
C CYS A 27 -6.75 8.56 -5.32
N ASP A 28 -7.74 8.88 -6.14
CA ASP A 28 -8.92 9.67 -5.83
C ASP A 28 -10.15 8.75 -5.93
N GLN A 29 -10.37 7.97 -4.87
CA GLN A 29 -11.14 6.73 -4.91
C GLN A 29 -12.63 6.95 -5.21
N GLU A 30 -13.30 7.88 -4.52
CA GLU A 30 -14.74 8.13 -4.77
C GLU A 30 -15.00 8.83 -6.11
N ASN A 31 -14.01 9.56 -6.65
CA ASN A 31 -14.06 10.07 -8.02
C ASN A 31 -13.63 9.01 -9.06
N ARG A 32 -13.26 7.80 -8.63
CA ARG A 32 -12.87 6.64 -9.44
C ARG A 32 -11.76 6.94 -10.45
N ARG A 33 -10.73 7.64 -10.01
CA ARG A 33 -9.63 8.09 -10.86
C ARG A 33 -8.29 8.14 -10.14
N VAL A 34 -7.21 8.07 -10.92
CA VAL A 34 -5.86 8.44 -10.47
C VAL A 34 -5.47 9.75 -11.15
N VAL A 35 -5.05 10.72 -10.36
CA VAL A 35 -4.70 12.07 -10.85
C VAL A 35 -3.24 12.41 -10.60
N ARG A 36 -2.68 13.20 -11.51
CA ARG A 36 -1.37 13.85 -11.38
C ARG A 36 -1.53 15.33 -11.06
N TRP A 37 -0.83 15.79 -10.02
CA TRP A 37 -0.67 17.21 -9.71
C TRP A 37 0.80 17.61 -9.76
N SER A 38 1.15 18.48 -10.70
CA SER A 38 2.49 19.06 -10.75
C SER A 38 2.70 20.01 -9.57
N ARG A 39 3.86 19.92 -8.91
CA ARG A 39 4.24 20.85 -7.84
C ARG A 39 4.98 22.08 -8.36
N ARG A 40 5.31 22.10 -9.66
CA ARG A 40 6.02 23.20 -10.34
C ARG A 40 5.12 24.10 -11.16
N SER A 41 3.91 23.65 -11.46
CA SER A 41 2.99 24.42 -12.28
C SER A 41 2.27 25.48 -11.45
N ASP A 42 1.99 26.63 -12.06
CA ASP A 42 1.12 27.66 -11.49
C ASP A 42 -0.37 27.25 -11.52
N THR A 43 -0.70 26.12 -12.16
CA THR A 43 -2.06 25.57 -12.16
C THR A 43 -2.32 24.72 -10.91
N THR A 44 -3.52 24.84 -10.37
CA THR A 44 -4.05 23.94 -9.33
C THR A 44 -4.83 22.76 -9.92
N GLN A 45 -4.95 22.68 -11.25
CA GLN A 45 -5.70 21.63 -11.93
C GLN A 45 -4.89 20.35 -12.04
N GLY A 46 -5.57 19.23 -11.80
CA GLY A 46 -5.05 17.89 -12.01
C GLY A 46 -5.30 17.37 -13.39
N GLU A 47 -4.48 16.39 -13.72
CA GLU A 47 -4.56 15.62 -14.94
C GLU A 47 -4.96 14.19 -14.57
N ILE A 48 -6.01 13.69 -15.21
CA ILE A 48 -6.45 12.32 -15.00
C ILE A 48 -5.50 11.41 -15.76
N LEU A 49 -4.81 10.52 -15.04
CA LEU A 49 -3.95 9.49 -15.62
C LEU A 49 -4.74 8.22 -15.94
N ILE A 50 -5.65 7.84 -15.03
CA ILE A 50 -6.46 6.63 -15.13
C ILE A 50 -7.87 6.99 -14.65
N ASP A 51 -8.89 6.56 -15.38
CA ASP A 51 -10.30 6.70 -15.03
C ASP A 51 -10.98 5.34 -14.83
N ASN A 52 -12.22 5.37 -14.33
CA ASN A 52 -13.05 4.18 -14.10
C ASN A 52 -12.35 3.07 -13.29
N ILE A 53 -11.65 3.49 -12.23
CA ILE A 53 -10.90 2.60 -11.34
C ILE A 53 -11.31 2.86 -9.91
N ASP A 54 -11.66 1.82 -9.16
CA ASP A 54 -11.86 1.90 -7.71
C ASP A 54 -10.51 1.76 -7.03
N CYS A 55 -9.68 2.79 -7.16
CA CYS A 55 -8.28 2.71 -6.75
C CYS A 55 -8.15 2.74 -5.22
N HIS A 56 -7.10 2.10 -4.68
CA HIS A 56 -6.82 2.22 -3.24
C HIS A 56 -5.34 2.35 -2.88
N GLY A 57 -4.44 1.74 -3.65
CA GLY A 57 -2.99 1.88 -3.47
C GLY A 57 -2.31 2.22 -4.79
N VAL A 58 -1.27 3.07 -4.72
CA VAL A 58 -0.42 3.43 -5.87
C VAL A 58 1.05 3.18 -5.55
N ALA A 59 1.79 2.64 -6.50
CA ALA A 59 3.25 2.50 -6.40
C ALA A 59 3.90 2.77 -7.76
N MET A 60 5.17 3.15 -7.78
CA MET A 60 5.91 3.37 -9.01
C MET A 60 7.30 2.74 -8.91
N ASP A 61 7.71 2.03 -9.95
CA ASP A 61 9.06 1.45 -10.03
C ASP A 61 10.07 2.41 -10.66
N ASP A 62 11.33 1.98 -10.73
CA ASP A 62 12.43 2.75 -11.31
C ASP A 62 12.40 2.83 -12.84
N GLN A 63 11.58 2.00 -13.50
CA GLN A 63 11.26 2.08 -14.93
C GLN A 63 10.09 3.02 -15.22
N ARG A 64 9.52 3.65 -14.17
CA ARG A 64 8.37 4.57 -14.23
C ARG A 64 7.06 3.92 -14.67
N TYR A 65 6.90 2.63 -14.39
CA TYR A 65 5.58 2.03 -14.44
C TYR A 65 4.79 2.37 -13.17
N LEU A 66 3.56 2.82 -13.34
CA LEU A 66 2.60 3.07 -12.27
C LEU A 66 1.80 1.79 -11.99
N TYR A 67 1.77 1.36 -10.75
CA TYR A 67 1.00 0.22 -10.27
C TYR A 67 -0.18 0.74 -9.46
N VAL A 68 -1.37 0.27 -9.77
CA VAL A 68 -2.60 0.69 -9.09
C VAL A 68 -3.41 -0.53 -8.70
N SER A 69 -3.85 -0.60 -7.45
CA SER A 69 -4.80 -1.62 -7.00
C SER A 69 -6.22 -1.15 -7.29
N ASP A 70 -7.04 -2.05 -7.83
CA ASP A 70 -8.48 -1.86 -8.01
C ASP A 70 -9.20 -2.78 -7.02
N VAL A 71 -9.90 -2.20 -6.03
CA VAL A 71 -10.52 -2.97 -4.95
C VAL A 71 -11.82 -3.63 -5.39
N GLU A 72 -12.54 -3.05 -6.36
CA GLU A 72 -13.76 -3.62 -6.94
C GLU A 72 -13.43 -4.85 -7.80
N LYS A 73 -12.35 -4.78 -8.58
CA LYS A 73 -11.92 -5.88 -9.46
C LYS A 73 -11.00 -6.89 -8.77
N HIS A 74 -10.55 -6.60 -7.55
CA HIS A 74 -9.61 -7.42 -6.79
C HIS A 74 -8.33 -7.75 -7.56
N GLU A 75 -7.72 -6.71 -8.14
CA GLU A 75 -6.55 -6.86 -8.99
C GLU A 75 -5.57 -5.69 -8.82
N VAL A 76 -4.36 -5.89 -9.32
CA VAL A 76 -3.36 -4.83 -9.47
C VAL A 76 -2.94 -4.78 -10.93
N ARG A 77 -2.93 -3.57 -11.48
CA ARG A 77 -2.49 -3.33 -12.86
C ARG A 77 -1.27 -2.43 -12.89
N ARG A 78 -0.40 -2.70 -13.85
CA ARG A 78 0.78 -1.91 -14.21
C ARG A 78 0.48 -1.10 -15.46
N TYR A 79 0.72 0.21 -15.41
CA TYR A 79 0.48 1.16 -16.48
C TYR A 79 1.81 1.82 -16.85
N GLN A 80 2.11 1.90 -18.14
CA GLN A 80 3.03 2.93 -18.58
C GLN A 80 2.34 4.28 -18.38
N LEU A 81 3.06 5.30 -17.93
CA LEU A 81 2.48 6.62 -17.80
C LEU A 81 1.88 7.06 -19.15
N ASP A 82 0.66 7.60 -19.09
CA ASP A 82 -0.15 8.04 -20.23
C ASP A 82 -0.80 6.91 -21.07
N GLU A 83 -0.67 5.64 -20.68
CA GLU A 83 -1.47 4.53 -21.23
C GLU A 83 -2.75 4.29 -20.42
N ASN A 84 -3.90 4.23 -21.08
CA ASN A 84 -5.18 3.99 -20.41
C ASN A 84 -5.46 2.52 -20.09
N ASN A 85 -4.70 1.56 -20.64
CA ASN A 85 -4.96 0.13 -20.46
C ASN A 85 -3.78 -0.57 -19.78
N GLY A 86 -3.90 -0.78 -18.48
CA GLY A 86 -2.86 -1.42 -17.68
C GLY A 86 -2.81 -2.93 -17.88
N THR A 87 -1.60 -3.49 -17.75
CA THR A 87 -1.33 -4.92 -17.73
C THR A 87 -1.65 -5.50 -16.35
N LEU A 88 -2.41 -6.59 -16.28
CA LEU A 88 -2.67 -7.31 -15.03
C LEU A 88 -1.37 -7.92 -14.48
N VAL A 89 -1.03 -7.63 -13.22
CA VAL A 89 0.19 -8.12 -12.56
C VAL A 89 -0.04 -8.87 -11.25
N ALA A 90 -1.21 -8.71 -10.61
CA ALA A 90 -1.62 -9.50 -9.45
C ALA A 90 -3.15 -9.65 -9.37
N GLY A 91 -3.63 -10.77 -8.85
CA GLY A 91 -5.06 -11.06 -8.73
C GLY A 91 -5.75 -11.31 -10.07
N GLY A 92 -6.91 -10.69 -10.29
CA GLY A 92 -7.66 -10.76 -11.55
C GLY A 92 -8.46 -12.06 -11.79
N ASN A 93 -8.58 -12.91 -10.77
CA ASN A 93 -9.40 -14.14 -10.80
C ASN A 93 -10.61 -14.04 -9.85
N GLY A 94 -11.13 -12.82 -9.70
CA GLY A 94 -12.23 -12.50 -8.78
C GLY A 94 -11.81 -12.49 -7.30
N GLN A 95 -12.79 -12.19 -6.46
CA GLN A 95 -12.63 -12.18 -5.00
C GLN A 95 -12.34 -13.59 -4.47
N GLY A 96 -11.34 -13.72 -3.61
CA GLY A 96 -11.08 -14.98 -2.91
C GLY A 96 -9.72 -15.00 -2.22
N ASP A 97 -9.39 -16.13 -1.60
CA ASP A 97 -8.17 -16.36 -0.82
C ASP A 97 -7.17 -17.30 -1.53
N GLY A 98 -7.48 -17.76 -2.75
CA GLY A 98 -6.54 -18.52 -3.56
C GLY A 98 -5.28 -17.73 -3.92
N LEU A 99 -4.20 -18.41 -4.32
CA LEU A 99 -2.92 -17.76 -4.69
C LEU A 99 -3.01 -16.90 -5.96
N LYS A 100 -4.11 -17.00 -6.71
CA LYS A 100 -4.38 -16.20 -7.92
C LYS A 100 -5.44 -15.13 -7.70
N GLN A 101 -5.93 -15.02 -6.47
CA GLN A 101 -7.03 -14.14 -6.08
C GLN A 101 -6.55 -13.14 -5.03
N LEU A 102 -7.25 -12.03 -4.97
CA LEU A 102 -7.12 -11.01 -3.93
C LEU A 102 -8.52 -10.74 -3.37
N ASN A 103 -8.55 -10.10 -2.22
CA ASN A 103 -9.76 -9.64 -1.56
C ASN A 103 -9.46 -8.29 -0.92
N PHE A 104 -9.97 -7.23 -1.55
CA PHE A 104 -9.77 -5.84 -1.12
C PHE A 104 -8.28 -5.43 -1.04
N PRO A 105 -7.53 -5.40 -2.16
CA PRO A 105 -6.12 -5.01 -2.17
C PRO A 105 -5.93 -3.50 -1.90
N THR A 106 -5.45 -3.14 -0.70
CA THR A 106 -5.49 -1.74 -0.23
C THR A 106 -4.18 -0.96 -0.36
N TYR A 107 -3.03 -1.63 -0.44
CA TYR A 107 -1.72 -0.99 -0.46
C TYR A 107 -0.72 -1.79 -1.29
N LEU A 108 0.23 -1.08 -1.91
CA LEU A 108 1.21 -1.65 -2.82
C LEU A 108 2.63 -1.26 -2.42
N PHE A 109 3.58 -2.15 -2.69
CA PHE A 109 5.00 -1.85 -2.72
C PHE A 109 5.63 -2.59 -3.90
N VAL A 110 6.56 -1.95 -4.61
CA VAL A 110 7.29 -2.59 -5.72
C VAL A 110 8.78 -2.58 -5.38
N ASP A 111 9.39 -3.76 -5.36
CA ASP A 111 10.83 -3.89 -5.11
C ASP A 111 11.68 -3.66 -6.38
N ARG A 112 13.01 -3.67 -6.23
CA ARG A 112 13.96 -3.46 -7.33
C ARG A 112 13.97 -4.58 -8.37
N ASP A 113 13.40 -5.73 -8.03
CA ASP A 113 13.24 -6.86 -8.95
C ASP A 113 11.85 -6.82 -9.62
N HIS A 114 11.18 -5.65 -9.59
CA HIS A 114 9.84 -5.41 -10.13
C HIS A 114 8.76 -6.33 -9.54
N SER A 115 9.01 -6.90 -8.35
CA SER A 115 8.00 -7.71 -7.68
C SER A 115 7.01 -6.81 -6.96
N VAL A 116 5.72 -7.13 -7.11
CA VAL A 116 4.62 -6.39 -6.49
C VAL A 116 4.22 -7.07 -5.19
N TYR A 117 4.27 -6.33 -4.10
CA TYR A 117 3.72 -6.72 -2.81
C TYR A 117 2.36 -6.04 -2.65
N VAL A 118 1.39 -6.80 -2.17
CA VAL A 118 0.00 -6.37 -2.06
C VAL A 118 -0.50 -6.70 -0.67
N SER A 119 -1.02 -5.69 0.01
CA SER A 119 -1.81 -5.89 1.22
C SER A 119 -3.19 -6.41 0.86
N ASP A 120 -3.33 -7.73 0.93
CA ASP A 120 -4.55 -8.47 0.64
C ASP A 120 -5.46 -8.42 1.89
N ASN A 121 -6.05 -7.23 2.08
CA ASN A 121 -6.54 -6.73 3.36
C ASN A 121 -7.53 -7.69 4.01
N ASN A 122 -8.60 -8.04 3.29
CA ASN A 122 -9.67 -8.90 3.83
C ASN A 122 -9.28 -10.38 3.91
N ASN A 123 -8.10 -10.76 3.39
CA ASN A 123 -7.53 -12.10 3.58
C ASN A 123 -6.45 -12.11 4.69
N HIS A 124 -6.25 -10.97 5.37
CA HIS A 124 -5.34 -10.82 6.51
C HIS A 124 -3.91 -11.33 6.22
N ARG A 125 -3.40 -10.98 5.03
CA ARG A 125 -2.09 -11.41 4.55
C ARG A 125 -1.44 -10.37 3.65
N VAL A 126 -0.13 -10.51 3.46
CA VAL A 126 0.61 -9.80 2.42
C VAL A 126 1.07 -10.82 1.39
N MET A 127 0.79 -10.52 0.12
CA MET A 127 1.11 -11.36 -1.02
C MET A 127 2.20 -10.71 -1.87
N LYS A 128 3.12 -11.50 -2.42
CA LYS A 128 4.15 -11.09 -3.39
C LYS A 128 3.91 -11.76 -4.74
N TRP A 129 3.89 -10.98 -5.82
CA TRP A 129 4.00 -11.46 -7.20
C TRP A 129 5.35 -11.05 -7.77
N VAL A 130 6.14 -12.04 -8.18
CA VAL A 130 7.35 -11.78 -8.98
C VAL A 130 6.91 -11.43 -10.41
N GLU A 131 7.67 -10.60 -11.12
CA GLU A 131 7.34 -10.22 -12.49
C GLU A 131 7.08 -11.45 -13.38
N GLY A 132 5.94 -11.46 -14.08
CA GLY A 132 5.51 -12.57 -14.94
C GLY A 132 4.95 -13.80 -14.22
N ALA A 133 4.86 -13.80 -12.88
CA ALA A 133 4.30 -14.91 -12.11
C ALA A 133 2.79 -15.07 -12.38
N LYS A 134 2.33 -16.33 -12.44
CA LYS A 134 0.90 -16.67 -12.63
C LYS A 134 0.10 -16.73 -11.33
N GLU A 135 0.79 -16.76 -10.20
CA GLU A 135 0.22 -16.82 -8.86
C GLU A 135 1.16 -16.13 -7.88
N GLY A 136 0.60 -15.66 -6.78
CA GLY A 136 1.31 -14.95 -5.74
C GLY A 136 1.82 -15.89 -4.65
N ILE A 137 2.63 -15.32 -3.78
CA ILE A 137 3.27 -16.01 -2.68
C ILE A 137 2.89 -15.28 -1.40
N VAL A 138 2.34 -15.99 -0.41
CA VAL A 138 2.17 -15.42 0.94
C VAL A 138 3.56 -15.14 1.53
N VAL A 139 3.78 -13.91 1.95
CA VAL A 139 5.04 -13.45 2.55
C VAL A 139 4.88 -12.95 3.99
N ALA A 140 3.66 -12.64 4.43
CA ALA A 140 3.33 -12.37 5.83
C ALA A 140 1.84 -12.70 6.10
N GLY A 141 1.52 -13.12 7.32
CA GLY A 141 0.17 -13.52 7.70
C GLY A 141 -0.32 -14.80 7.00
N GLY A 142 -1.61 -14.85 6.68
CA GLY A 142 -2.22 -15.99 5.97
C GLY A 142 -2.53 -17.21 6.84
N GLN A 143 -2.49 -17.06 8.17
CA GLN A 143 -2.93 -18.08 9.15
C GLN A 143 -4.28 -17.70 9.78
N GLY A 144 -5.16 -17.08 8.97
CA GLY A 144 -6.40 -16.46 9.42
C GLY A 144 -6.18 -15.12 10.12
N GLU A 145 -7.29 -14.44 10.40
CA GLU A 145 -7.31 -13.22 11.20
C GLU A 145 -6.88 -13.51 12.64
N GLY A 146 -6.03 -12.64 13.21
CA GLY A 146 -5.71 -12.68 14.63
C GLY A 146 -4.50 -11.84 15.00
N SER A 147 -4.10 -11.92 16.27
CA SER A 147 -3.01 -11.13 16.85
C SER A 147 -1.75 -11.95 17.18
N ALA A 148 -1.73 -13.24 16.88
CA ALA A 148 -0.51 -14.05 17.01
C ALA A 148 0.61 -13.52 16.09
N LEU A 149 1.86 -13.89 16.35
CA LEU A 149 3.01 -13.43 15.54
C LEU A 149 2.99 -13.93 14.09
N ALA A 150 2.27 -15.02 13.82
CA ALA A 150 2.05 -15.55 12.46
C ALA A 150 0.81 -14.97 11.77
N GLN A 151 0.02 -14.15 12.47
CA GLN A 151 -1.26 -13.64 12.01
C GLN A 151 -1.22 -12.12 11.84
N LEU A 152 -2.12 -11.63 11.00
CA LEU A 152 -2.42 -10.22 10.80
C LEU A 152 -3.93 -10.04 10.97
N SER A 153 -4.38 -8.80 11.13
CA SER A 153 -5.78 -8.40 10.98
C SER A 153 -5.84 -7.17 10.07
N CYS A 154 -6.27 -7.39 8.82
CA CYS A 154 -6.52 -6.36 7.81
C CYS A 154 -5.30 -5.47 7.54
N PRO A 155 -4.15 -6.04 7.11
CA PRO A 155 -2.94 -5.25 6.91
C PRO A 155 -3.14 -4.15 5.86
N ASN A 156 -2.51 -3.00 6.08
CA ASN A 156 -2.61 -1.83 5.19
C ASN A 156 -1.23 -1.44 4.63
N GLY A 157 -0.60 -0.37 5.10
CA GLY A 157 0.72 0.06 4.62
C GLY A 157 1.79 -1.02 4.71
N ILE A 158 2.58 -1.18 3.65
CA ILE A 158 3.70 -2.11 3.59
C ILE A 158 4.97 -1.43 3.09
N PHE A 159 6.10 -1.89 3.58
CA PHE A 159 7.43 -1.50 3.11
C PHE A 159 8.34 -2.71 3.09
N VAL A 160 9.14 -2.87 2.05
CA VAL A 160 10.15 -3.93 1.98
C VAL A 160 11.52 -3.28 1.81
N ASP A 161 12.46 -3.60 2.70
CA ASP A 161 13.82 -3.08 2.60
C ASP A 161 14.67 -3.83 1.55
N THR A 162 15.90 -3.36 1.33
CA THR A 162 16.85 -3.95 0.38
C THR A 162 17.29 -5.38 0.74
N LEU A 163 17.08 -5.80 1.99
CA LEU A 163 17.38 -7.15 2.48
C LEU A 163 16.15 -8.07 2.37
N GLY A 164 15.05 -7.58 1.80
CA GLY A 164 13.80 -8.33 1.70
C GLY A 164 13.02 -8.41 3.03
N THR A 165 13.37 -7.60 4.03
CA THR A 165 12.60 -7.51 5.27
C THR A 165 11.32 -6.75 5.00
N LEU A 166 10.19 -7.37 5.30
CA LEU A 166 8.85 -6.80 5.14
C LEU A 166 8.37 -6.20 6.45
N TYR A 167 7.90 -4.96 6.37
CA TYR A 167 7.20 -4.25 7.44
C TYR A 167 5.75 -4.07 7.02
N ALA A 168 4.81 -4.44 7.89
CA ALA A 168 3.38 -4.31 7.64
C ALA A 168 2.70 -3.58 8.78
N ALA A 169 1.88 -2.59 8.42
CA ALA A 169 0.88 -1.98 9.28
C ALA A 169 -0.25 -2.99 9.49
N ASP A 170 -0.25 -3.63 10.65
CA ASP A 170 -1.28 -4.58 11.09
C ASP A 170 -2.44 -3.80 11.73
N TRP A 171 -3.25 -3.17 10.87
CA TRP A 171 -4.24 -2.15 11.23
C TRP A 171 -5.19 -2.59 12.33
N GLY A 172 -5.76 -3.80 12.24
CA GLY A 172 -6.73 -4.33 13.20
C GLY A 172 -6.11 -4.63 14.58
N ASN A 173 -4.79 -4.79 14.64
CA ASN A 173 -4.05 -5.04 15.87
C ASN A 173 -3.26 -3.81 16.36
N SER A 174 -3.41 -2.65 15.72
CA SER A 174 -2.72 -1.39 16.09
C SER A 174 -1.22 -1.56 16.36
N ARG A 175 -0.55 -2.31 15.50
CA ARG A 175 0.90 -2.56 15.56
C ARG A 175 1.57 -2.54 14.18
N VAL A 176 2.88 -2.32 14.15
CA VAL A 176 3.71 -2.60 12.98
C VAL A 176 4.46 -3.89 13.23
N MET A 177 4.35 -4.81 12.28
CA MET A 177 4.99 -6.11 12.31
C MET A 177 6.12 -6.17 11.29
N ARG A 178 7.15 -6.96 11.58
CA ARG A 178 8.31 -7.19 10.71
C ARG A 178 8.51 -8.69 10.45
N TRP A 179 8.76 -9.05 9.19
CA TRP A 179 9.17 -10.39 8.76
C TRP A 179 10.50 -10.30 8.00
N THR A 180 11.48 -11.10 8.41
CA THR A 180 12.75 -11.19 7.70
C THR A 180 12.63 -12.14 6.51
N GLN A 181 13.33 -11.84 5.42
CA GLN A 181 13.34 -12.69 4.24
C GLN A 181 13.66 -14.15 4.59
N GLY A 182 12.79 -15.07 4.19
CA GLY A 182 12.95 -16.50 4.43
C GLY A 182 12.28 -17.03 5.70
N ASP A 183 12.01 -16.20 6.71
CA ASP A 183 11.16 -16.57 7.86
C ASP A 183 9.73 -16.08 7.65
N LYS A 184 8.90 -16.97 7.10
CA LYS A 184 7.47 -16.73 6.89
C LYS A 184 6.62 -17.27 8.04
N LYS A 185 7.22 -17.91 9.05
CA LYS A 185 6.46 -18.62 10.08
C LYS A 185 5.87 -17.66 11.09
N GLN A 186 6.61 -16.62 11.46
CA GLN A 186 6.20 -15.62 12.44
C GLN A 186 6.97 -14.31 12.24
N GLY A 187 6.32 -13.19 12.54
CA GLY A 187 6.93 -11.88 12.54
C GLY A 187 7.33 -11.44 13.95
N THR A 188 7.82 -10.21 14.05
CA THR A 188 8.11 -9.53 15.31
C THR A 188 7.40 -8.19 15.35
N VAL A 189 6.83 -7.82 16.50
CA VAL A 189 6.30 -6.47 16.73
C VAL A 189 7.47 -5.48 16.76
N VAL A 190 7.37 -4.41 15.97
CA VAL A 190 8.36 -3.32 15.92
C VAL A 190 7.92 -2.16 16.81
N VAL A 191 6.67 -1.72 16.64
CA VAL A 191 6.01 -0.66 17.40
C VAL A 191 4.53 -0.98 17.58
N GLY A 192 3.89 -0.44 18.61
CA GLY A 192 2.47 -0.66 18.90
C GLY A 192 2.19 -1.98 19.62
N GLY A 193 0.95 -2.45 19.50
CA GLY A 193 0.47 -3.70 20.11
C GLY A 193 0.02 -3.58 21.58
N ASN A 194 -0.20 -2.35 22.06
CA ASN A 194 -0.64 -2.04 23.44
C ASN A 194 -2.09 -1.54 23.47
N ASP A 195 -2.99 -2.21 22.74
CA ASP A 195 -4.35 -1.74 22.44
C ASP A 195 -4.40 -0.37 21.74
N GLU A 196 -5.59 0.06 21.33
CA GLU A 196 -5.79 1.37 20.73
C GLU A 196 -5.51 2.49 21.73
N GLY A 197 -4.81 3.54 21.31
CA GLY A 197 -4.47 4.62 22.23
C GLY A 197 -3.87 5.86 21.57
N LYS A 198 -3.72 6.91 22.39
CA LYS A 198 -3.20 8.23 21.99
C LYS A 198 -1.78 8.50 22.51
N GLY A 199 -1.21 7.58 23.30
CA GLY A 199 0.14 7.70 23.85
C GLY A 199 1.23 7.53 22.79
N ALA A 200 2.48 7.73 23.20
CA ALA A 200 3.62 7.33 22.39
C ALA A 200 3.61 5.81 22.23
N ASN A 201 3.89 5.30 21.02
CA ASN A 201 3.87 3.86 20.72
C ASN A 201 2.49 3.18 20.93
N SER A 202 1.42 3.96 20.90
CA SER A 202 0.04 3.51 20.76
C SER A 202 -0.54 4.11 19.48
N PHE A 203 -1.44 3.39 18.82
CA PHE A 203 -2.02 3.79 17.54
C PHE A 203 -3.53 3.63 17.57
N HIS A 204 -4.22 4.26 16.62
CA HIS A 204 -5.63 4.07 16.34
C HIS A 204 -5.82 4.10 14.83
N TRP A 205 -6.07 2.91 14.26
CA TRP A 205 -6.23 2.68 12.81
C TRP A 205 -5.01 3.09 11.97
N LEU A 206 -3.83 2.55 12.27
CA LEU A 206 -2.64 2.83 11.49
C LEU A 206 -2.79 2.45 10.00
N ARG A 207 -2.37 3.34 9.10
CA ARG A 207 -2.48 3.13 7.63
C ARG A 207 -1.11 2.93 7.00
N GLY A 208 -0.50 4.01 6.49
CA GLY A 208 0.79 3.97 5.82
C GLY A 208 1.97 3.93 6.78
N LEU A 209 3.09 3.36 6.31
CA LEU A 209 4.38 3.45 6.97
C LEU A 209 5.49 3.72 5.95
N SER A 210 6.53 4.42 6.37
CA SER A 210 7.69 4.71 5.52
C SER A 210 8.97 4.85 6.34
N PHE A 211 10.10 4.78 5.66
CA PHE A 211 11.42 4.91 6.26
C PHE A 211 12.16 6.11 5.68
N ASP A 212 12.88 6.85 6.53
CA ASP A 212 13.87 7.81 6.06
C ASP A 212 15.22 7.13 5.75
N ARG A 213 16.18 7.91 5.25
CA ARG A 213 17.53 7.42 4.91
C ARG A 213 18.37 7.02 6.12
N GLN A 214 17.97 7.42 7.33
CA GLN A 214 18.62 7.04 8.59
C GLN A 214 17.99 5.76 9.17
N GLY A 215 16.94 5.22 8.55
CA GLY A 215 16.23 4.05 9.04
C GLY A 215 15.16 4.37 10.09
N ASN A 216 14.79 5.63 10.30
CA ASN A 216 13.68 5.94 11.18
C ASN A 216 12.36 5.57 10.52
N LEU A 217 11.50 4.89 11.28
CA LEU A 217 10.16 4.50 10.89
C LEU A 217 9.18 5.64 11.15
N TYR A 218 8.38 5.98 10.14
CA TYR A 218 7.26 6.91 10.22
C TYR A 218 5.95 6.14 10.02
N VAL A 219 5.00 6.30 10.93
CA VAL A 219 3.70 5.61 10.88
C VAL A 219 2.58 6.64 10.89
N ALA A 220 1.68 6.55 9.91
CA ALA A 220 0.47 7.36 9.84
C ALA A 220 -0.60 6.80 10.78
N ASP A 221 -0.85 7.51 11.87
CA ASP A 221 -1.82 7.17 12.92
C ASP A 221 -3.14 7.88 12.60
N TYR A 222 -3.88 7.29 11.66
CA TYR A 222 -4.96 7.92 10.90
C TYR A 222 -6.04 8.56 11.79
N ASN A 223 -6.57 7.80 12.76
CA ASN A 223 -7.68 8.30 13.58
C ASN A 223 -7.23 9.25 14.69
N ASN A 224 -5.93 9.27 14.98
CA ASN A 224 -5.33 10.24 15.88
C ASN A 224 -4.81 11.49 15.15
N HIS A 225 -4.97 11.58 13.82
CA HIS A 225 -4.58 12.71 12.99
C HIS A 225 -3.11 13.13 13.16
N ARG A 226 -2.21 12.15 13.25
CA ARG A 226 -0.78 12.40 13.47
C ARG A 226 0.11 11.41 12.71
N VAL A 227 1.38 11.76 12.62
CA VAL A 227 2.46 10.85 12.23
C VAL A 227 3.40 10.68 13.41
N GLN A 228 3.73 9.44 13.77
CA GLN A 228 4.73 9.14 14.79
C GLN A 228 6.03 8.69 14.13
N ARG A 229 7.17 9.14 14.66
CA ARG A 229 8.52 8.76 14.22
C ARG A 229 9.19 7.91 15.30
N PHE A 230 9.82 6.82 14.89
CA PHE A 230 10.52 5.89 15.76
C PHE A 230 11.93 5.62 15.23
N SER A 231 12.90 5.54 16.15
CA SER A 231 14.21 4.94 15.87
C SER A 231 14.07 3.45 16.20
N ILE A 232 14.28 2.60 15.21
CA ILE A 232 14.09 1.15 15.31
C ILE A 232 15.41 0.44 14.98
N GLU A 233 16.42 0.69 15.82
CA GLU A 233 17.69 -0.04 15.78
C GLU A 233 17.51 -1.50 16.21
#